data_AF-A0AAI8MKC7-F1
#
_entry.id   AF-A0AAI8MKC7-F1
#
_cell.length_a   1.000
_cell.length_b   1.000
_cell.length_c   1.000
_cell.angle_alpha   90.00
_cell.angle_beta   90.00
_cell.angle_gamma   90.00
#
_symmetry.space_group_name_H-M   'P 1'
#
loop_
_entity.id
_entity.type
_entity.pdbx_description
1 polymer ?
#
loop_
_entity_poly.entity_id
_entity_poly.type
_entity_poly.pdbx_seq_one_letter_code
_entity_poly.pdbx_strand_id
1 'polypeptide(L)'
;MDVLFNVVGILTATMVVTVAHFPLETTRSLLSLGSAPVVRYIHRQKALTVASEHARMRALLGQFIDEGRLMLARLRDPARDTESSRLHAHGWTTQVEEFLRNDLGSSYVARLHSTSFVDDGEIEGIPLERLQDWRDLCGRVSYLELLRAEI
;
A
#
# COMPACT_ATOMS: atom_id res chain seq x y z
N MET A 1 -32.58 50.81 39.63
CA MET A 1 -31.87 50.03 40.66
C MET A 1 -32.46 48.64 40.65
N ASP A 2 -31.66 47.68 40.19
CA ASP A 2 -31.93 46.25 40.16
C ASP A 2 -32.29 45.70 41.54
N VAL A 3 -33.32 44.86 41.59
CA VAL A 3 -33.49 43.84 42.64
C VAL A 3 -34.30 42.66 42.08
N LEU A 4 -33.56 41.64 41.62
CA LEU A 4 -33.71 40.23 42.02
C LEU A 4 -34.68 39.23 41.34
N PHE A 5 -34.07 38.05 41.14
CA PHE A 5 -34.59 36.67 41.27
C PHE A 5 -35.70 36.21 40.28
N ASN A 6 -35.41 35.33 39.31
CA ASN A 6 -35.21 33.87 39.42
C ASN A 6 -36.54 33.09 39.23
N VAL A 7 -36.42 31.83 38.82
CA VAL A 7 -37.47 30.78 38.82
C VAL A 7 -38.41 30.84 37.58
N VAL A 8 -38.22 29.99 36.57
CA VAL A 8 -38.64 28.58 36.48
C VAL A 8 -40.17 28.39 36.48
N GLY A 9 -40.67 27.77 35.41
CA GLY A 9 -41.98 27.14 35.35
C GLY A 9 -43.14 28.11 35.10
N ILE A 10 -44.23 27.72 34.47
CA ILE A 10 -44.74 26.38 34.22
C ILE A 10 -46.04 26.59 33.41
N LEU A 11 -46.34 25.66 32.50
CA LEU A 11 -47.68 25.33 32.00
C LEU A 11 -48.47 26.42 31.24
N THR A 12 -49.30 26.16 30.25
CA THR A 12 -49.68 25.06 29.33
C THR A 12 -50.81 25.67 28.47
N ALA A 13 -51.24 24.93 27.44
CA ALA A 13 -52.45 25.15 26.65
C ALA A 13 -52.18 26.02 25.41
N THR A 14 -52.41 25.56 24.18
CA THR A 14 -53.31 24.50 23.76
C THR A 14 -52.87 24.03 22.37
N MET A 15 -52.72 22.72 22.20
CA MET A 15 -52.69 22.07 20.90
C MET A 15 -53.90 22.54 20.08
N VAL A 16 -53.64 23.19 18.94
CA VAL A 16 -54.56 23.12 17.81
C VAL A 16 -53.81 22.39 16.70
N VAL A 17 -54.02 21.08 16.73
CA VAL A 17 -53.71 20.15 15.66
C VAL A 17 -54.49 20.61 14.42
N THR A 18 -53.85 21.40 13.56
CA THR A 18 -54.25 21.47 12.15
C THR A 18 -53.44 20.40 11.44
N VAL A 19 -54.07 19.25 11.21
CA VAL A 19 -53.61 18.24 10.27
C VAL A 19 -53.68 18.86 8.88
N ALA A 20 -52.72 19.72 8.55
CA ALA A 20 -52.37 19.97 7.17
C ALA A 20 -51.57 18.74 6.74
N HIS A 21 -52.23 17.88 5.96
CA HIS A 21 -51.65 16.71 5.33
C HIS A 21 -50.60 17.18 4.30
N PHE A 22 -49.43 17.61 4.78
CA PHE A 22 -48.27 17.87 3.94
C PHE A 22 -47.66 16.52 3.56
N PRO A 23 -47.50 16.23 2.24
CA PRO A 23 -46.88 14.99 1.81
C PRO A 23 -45.40 15.03 2.21
N LEU A 24 -45.10 14.31 3.29
CA LEU A 24 -43.77 14.10 3.87
C LEU A 24 -42.83 13.28 2.97
N GLU A 25 -43.22 13.04 1.72
CA GLU A 25 -42.42 12.27 0.75
C GLU A 25 -41.43 13.15 -0.02
N THR A 26 -41.66 14.46 -0.11
CA THR A 26 -40.81 15.36 -0.92
C THR A 26 -39.51 15.76 -0.23
N THR A 27 -39.43 15.68 1.11
CA THR A 27 -38.22 16.04 1.88
C THR A 27 -37.17 14.93 1.95
N ARG A 28 -37.52 13.67 1.69
CA ARG A 28 -36.52 12.59 1.55
C ARG A 28 -35.77 12.64 0.22
N SER A 29 -36.36 13.21 -0.81
CA SER A 29 -35.77 13.24 -2.17
C SER A 29 -34.65 14.29 -2.32
N LEU A 30 -34.74 15.42 -1.62
CA LEU A 30 -33.74 16.50 -1.74
C LEU A 30 -32.43 16.25 -0.98
N LEU A 31 -32.44 15.43 0.08
CA LEU A 31 -31.22 15.05 0.81
C LEU A 31 -30.40 13.95 0.09
N SER A 32 -31.04 13.18 -0.79
CA SER A 32 -30.38 12.17 -1.63
C SER A 32 -29.62 12.80 -2.80
N LEU A 33 -30.17 13.86 -3.43
CA LEU A 33 -29.58 14.53 -4.58
C LEU A 33 -28.35 15.40 -4.25
N GLY A 34 -28.27 15.96 -3.04
CA GLY A 34 -27.13 16.79 -2.61
C GLY A 34 -25.89 16.01 -2.17
N SER A 35 -26.05 14.75 -1.74
CA SER A 35 -24.94 13.91 -1.24
C SER A 35 -24.25 13.12 -2.36
N ALA A 36 -24.97 12.72 -3.41
CA ALA A 36 -24.40 11.99 -4.55
C ALA A 36 -23.18 12.66 -5.22
N PRO A 37 -23.17 13.99 -5.50
CA PRO A 37 -21.99 14.63 -6.08
C PRO A 37 -20.81 14.72 -5.10
N VAL A 38 -21.07 14.96 -3.82
CA VAL A 38 -20.03 15.03 -2.78
C VAL A 38 -19.42 13.65 -2.53
N VAL A 39 -20.24 12.61 -2.44
CA VAL A 39 -19.81 11.21 -2.31
C VAL A 39 -19.01 10.78 -3.53
N ARG A 40 -19.45 11.13 -4.75
CA ARG A 40 -18.68 10.89 -5.98
C ARG A 40 -17.34 11.63 -5.99
N TYR A 41 -17.29 12.87 -5.52
CA TYR A 41 -16.05 13.64 -5.42
C TYR A 41 -15.08 13.03 -4.42
N ILE A 42 -15.55 12.66 -3.23
CA ILE A 42 -14.73 12.00 -2.20
C ILE A 42 -14.22 10.64 -2.72
N HIS A 43 -15.06 9.86 -3.39
CA HIS A 43 -14.63 8.59 -4.00
C HIS A 43 -13.59 8.81 -5.09
N ARG A 44 -13.75 9.83 -5.96
CA ARG A 44 -12.75 10.18 -6.97
C ARG A 44 -11.43 10.62 -6.34
N GLN A 45 -11.47 11.47 -5.31
CA GLN A 45 -10.25 11.87 -4.61
C GLN A 45 -9.55 10.67 -3.96
N LYS A 46 -10.30 9.80 -3.25
CA LYS A 46 -9.74 8.57 -2.68
C LYS A 46 -9.12 7.67 -3.76
N ALA A 47 -9.80 7.49 -4.90
CA ALA A 47 -9.29 6.69 -6.01
C ALA A 47 -8.00 7.28 -6.61
N LEU A 48 -7.92 8.61 -6.73
CA LEU A 48 -6.70 9.29 -7.19
C LEU A 48 -5.55 9.15 -6.19
N THR A 49 -5.82 9.24 -4.89
CA THR A 49 -4.81 9.03 -3.83
C THR A 49 -4.27 7.60 -3.88
N VAL A 50 -5.16 6.60 -3.90
CA VAL A 50 -4.77 5.18 -4.00
C VAL A 50 -3.97 4.91 -5.28
N ALA A 51 -4.41 5.45 -6.42
CA ALA A 51 -3.67 5.29 -7.68
C ALA A 51 -2.27 5.93 -7.62
N SER A 52 -2.13 7.08 -6.97
CA SER A 52 -0.82 7.74 -6.79
C SER A 52 0.11 6.96 -5.86
N GLU A 53 -0.42 6.36 -4.80
CA GLU A 53 0.32 5.50 -3.88
C GLU A 53 0.79 4.22 -4.58
N HIS A 54 -0.08 3.57 -5.34
CA HIS A 54 0.26 2.39 -6.15
C HIS A 54 1.33 2.73 -7.19
N ALA A 55 1.24 3.88 -7.86
CA ALA A 55 2.24 4.32 -8.83
C ALA A 55 3.61 4.54 -8.17
N ARG A 56 3.64 5.19 -7.00
CA ARG A 56 4.86 5.37 -6.21
C ARG A 56 5.45 4.03 -5.78
N MET A 57 4.62 3.11 -5.28
CA MET A 57 5.04 1.78 -4.85
C MET A 57 5.65 0.99 -6.02
N ARG A 58 5.00 1.00 -7.18
CA ARG A 58 5.47 0.34 -8.40
C ARG A 58 6.80 0.92 -8.91
N ALA A 59 7.03 2.21 -8.70
CA ALA A 59 8.30 2.86 -9.04
C ALA A 59 9.43 2.44 -8.09
N LEU A 60 9.19 2.42 -6.77
CA LEU A 60 10.16 1.97 -5.77
C LEU A 60 10.53 0.50 -5.97
N LEU A 61 9.53 -0.37 -6.20
CA LEU A 61 9.77 -1.77 -6.55
C LEU A 61 10.63 -1.90 -7.82
N GLY A 62 10.37 -1.06 -8.83
CA GLY A 62 11.19 -1.01 -10.04
C GLY A 62 12.67 -0.72 -9.73
N GLN A 63 12.95 0.24 -8.86
CA GLN A 63 14.32 0.57 -8.44
C GLN A 63 15.00 -0.61 -7.73
N PHE A 64 14.31 -1.27 -6.78
CA PHE A 64 14.88 -2.44 -6.10
C PHE A 64 15.13 -3.62 -7.05
N ILE A 65 14.27 -3.83 -8.04
CA ILE A 65 14.47 -4.87 -9.07
C ILE A 65 15.72 -4.56 -9.90
N ASP A 66 15.89 -3.32 -10.35
CA ASP A 66 17.05 -2.91 -11.14
C ASP A 66 18.35 -3.06 -10.33
N GLU A 67 18.34 -2.66 -9.06
CA GLU A 67 19.48 -2.86 -8.14
C GLU A 67 19.76 -4.34 -7.90
N GLY A 68 18.72 -5.16 -7.72
CA GLY A 68 18.86 -6.61 -7.53
C GLY A 68 19.49 -7.28 -8.75
N ARG A 69 19.11 -6.86 -9.97
CA ARG A 69 19.73 -7.33 -11.21
C ARG A 69 21.20 -6.94 -11.33
N LEU A 70 21.59 -5.76 -10.83
CA LEU A 70 23.01 -5.38 -10.75
C LEU A 70 23.79 -6.28 -9.79
N MET A 71 23.18 -6.67 -8.66
CA MET A 71 23.81 -7.60 -7.71
C MET A 71 23.92 -9.02 -8.29
N LEU A 72 22.92 -9.49 -9.04
CA LEU A 72 22.98 -10.76 -9.79
C LEU A 72 24.13 -10.76 -10.81
N ALA A 73 24.28 -9.67 -11.57
CA ALA A 73 25.38 -9.53 -12.53
C ALA A 73 26.76 -9.55 -11.82
N ARG A 74 26.87 -8.89 -10.65
CA ARG A 74 28.09 -8.93 -9.83
C ARG A 74 28.45 -10.33 -9.32
N LEU A 75 27.46 -11.08 -8.86
CA LEU A 75 27.67 -12.46 -8.38
C LEU A 75 28.11 -13.38 -9.54
N ARG A 76 27.58 -13.16 -10.75
CA ARG A 76 27.97 -13.92 -11.95
C ARG A 76 29.37 -13.58 -12.45
N ASP A 77 29.86 -12.35 -12.24
CA ASP A 77 31.17 -11.90 -12.73
C ASP A 77 32.34 -12.54 -11.94
N PRO A 78 33.12 -13.46 -12.55
CA PRO A 78 34.21 -14.15 -11.86
C PRO A 78 35.38 -13.21 -11.51
N ALA A 79 35.48 -12.03 -12.13
CA ALA A 79 36.54 -11.07 -11.84
C ALA A 79 36.26 -10.26 -10.55
N ARG A 80 35.03 -10.32 -10.01
CA ARG A 80 34.69 -9.64 -8.76
C ARG A 80 35.14 -10.45 -7.56
N ASP A 81 35.40 -9.75 -6.46
CA ASP A 81 35.63 -10.39 -5.17
C ASP A 81 34.34 -11.06 -4.68
N THR A 82 34.46 -12.31 -4.22
CA THR A 82 33.31 -13.12 -3.77
C THR A 82 32.67 -12.51 -2.53
N GLU A 83 33.49 -12.14 -1.54
CA GLU A 83 32.98 -11.68 -0.25
C GLU A 83 32.30 -10.32 -0.37
N SER A 84 32.93 -9.38 -1.09
CA SER A 84 32.34 -8.09 -1.42
C SER A 84 31.00 -8.24 -2.17
N SER A 85 30.93 -9.17 -3.13
CA SER A 85 29.69 -9.41 -3.89
C SER A 85 28.56 -9.94 -2.99
N ARG A 86 28.88 -10.85 -2.06
CA ARG A 86 27.92 -11.34 -1.06
C ARG A 86 27.46 -10.24 -0.12
N LEU A 87 28.38 -9.43 0.40
CA LEU A 87 28.04 -8.31 1.29
C LEU A 87 27.10 -7.32 0.60
N HIS A 88 27.32 -7.02 -0.68
CA HIS A 88 26.42 -6.17 -1.46
C HIS A 88 25.04 -6.80 -1.65
N ALA A 89 24.96 -8.08 -1.99
CA ALA A 89 23.68 -8.80 -2.14
C ALA A 89 22.91 -8.87 -0.81
N HIS A 90 23.62 -9.09 0.30
CA HIS A 90 23.03 -9.09 1.64
C HIS A 90 22.54 -7.69 2.03
N GLY A 91 23.33 -6.65 1.79
CA GLY A 91 22.94 -5.26 2.05
C GLY A 91 21.68 -4.85 1.28
N TRP A 92 21.61 -5.20 -0.01
CA TRP A 92 20.40 -5.00 -0.83
C TRP A 92 19.20 -5.76 -0.25
N THR A 93 19.39 -7.02 0.16
CA THR A 93 18.30 -7.81 0.75
C THR A 93 17.75 -7.14 2.01
N THR A 94 18.61 -6.70 2.91
CA THR A 94 18.21 -6.02 4.14
C THR A 94 17.39 -4.76 3.85
N GLN A 95 17.78 -3.98 2.83
CA GLN A 95 17.03 -2.79 2.42
C GLN A 95 15.64 -3.14 1.89
N VAL A 96 15.53 -4.18 1.06
CA VAL A 96 14.25 -4.68 0.56
C VAL A 96 13.37 -5.19 1.70
N GLU A 97 13.93 -5.95 2.63
CA GLU A 97 13.19 -6.45 3.80
C GLU A 97 12.66 -5.32 4.68
N GLU A 98 13.46 -4.27 4.89
CA GLU A 98 13.05 -3.08 5.65
C GLU A 98 11.89 -2.36 4.94
N PHE A 99 12.01 -2.14 3.63
CA PHE A 99 10.94 -1.57 2.82
C PHE A 99 9.66 -2.41 2.88
N LEU A 100 9.73 -3.72 2.59
CA LEU A 100 8.55 -4.59 2.62
C LEU A 100 7.89 -4.60 3.99
N ARG A 101 8.69 -4.61 5.07
CA ARG A 101 8.18 -4.60 6.44
C ARG A 101 7.47 -3.31 6.81
N ASN A 102 8.05 -2.17 6.42
CA ASN A 102 7.55 -0.85 6.77
C ASN A 102 6.32 -0.46 5.94
N ASP A 103 6.32 -0.78 4.65
CA ASP A 103 5.29 -0.33 3.71
C ASP A 103 4.17 -1.37 3.47
N LEU A 104 4.47 -2.67 3.53
CA LEU A 104 3.51 -3.75 3.20
C LEU A 104 3.24 -4.73 4.35
N GLY A 105 4.17 -4.85 5.30
CA GLY A 105 4.10 -5.70 6.48
C GLY A 105 4.98 -6.96 6.43
N SER A 106 5.17 -7.58 7.59
CA SER A 106 6.09 -8.71 7.78
C SER A 106 5.73 -9.98 6.99
N SER A 107 4.48 -10.14 6.57
CA SER A 107 4.06 -11.26 5.73
C SER A 107 4.72 -11.25 4.35
N TYR A 108 5.00 -10.06 3.79
CA TYR A 108 5.70 -9.91 2.52
C TYR A 108 7.19 -10.28 2.64
N VAL A 109 7.81 -9.99 3.79
CA VAL A 109 9.17 -10.45 4.09
C VAL A 109 9.23 -11.97 4.14
N ALA A 110 8.27 -12.63 4.80
CA ALA A 110 8.24 -14.09 4.83
C ALA A 110 8.11 -14.70 3.42
N ARG A 111 7.30 -14.09 2.54
CA ARG A 111 7.13 -14.52 1.15
C ARG A 111 8.38 -14.29 0.30
N LEU A 112 9.11 -13.20 0.55
CA LEU A 112 10.40 -12.92 -0.09
C LEU A 112 11.39 -14.08 0.11
N HIS A 113 11.43 -14.67 1.32
CA HIS A 113 12.33 -15.79 1.62
C HIS A 113 11.80 -17.15 1.18
N SER A 114 10.49 -17.33 1.01
CA SER A 114 9.91 -18.62 0.59
C SER A 114 9.94 -18.83 -0.93
N THR A 115 10.16 -17.77 -1.70
CA THR A 115 10.08 -17.83 -3.16
C THR A 115 11.42 -18.26 -3.75
N SER A 116 11.43 -19.44 -4.36
CA SER A 116 12.55 -19.93 -5.18
C SER A 116 12.05 -20.14 -6.60
N PHE A 117 12.50 -19.28 -7.51
CA PHE A 117 12.31 -19.43 -8.94
C PHE A 117 13.69 -19.34 -9.57
N VAL A 118 14.23 -20.48 -9.99
CA VAL A 118 15.45 -20.55 -10.79
C VAL A 118 15.25 -21.63 -11.84
N ASP A 119 15.35 -21.25 -13.11
CA ASP A 119 15.45 -22.19 -14.21
C ASP A 119 16.90 -22.66 -14.36
N ASP A 120 17.10 -23.95 -14.67
CA ASP A 120 18.43 -24.54 -14.79
C ASP A 120 19.27 -23.88 -15.89
N GLY A 121 18.62 -23.30 -16.90
CA GLY A 121 19.27 -22.54 -17.98
C GLY A 121 19.92 -21.23 -17.54
N GLU A 122 19.49 -20.64 -16.41
CA GLU A 122 20.06 -19.37 -15.93
C GLU A 122 21.35 -19.56 -15.12
N ILE A 123 21.68 -20.81 -14.79
CA ILE A 123 22.80 -21.18 -13.92
C ILE A 123 24.16 -21.13 -14.66
N GLU A 124 24.14 -21.16 -15.99
CA GLU A 124 25.35 -21.27 -16.79
C GLU A 124 26.33 -20.10 -16.55
N GLY A 125 27.59 -20.43 -16.27
CA GLY A 125 28.66 -19.45 -16.08
C GLY A 125 28.69 -18.79 -14.68
N ILE A 126 27.90 -19.27 -13.73
CA ILE A 126 27.97 -18.81 -12.33
C ILE A 126 29.06 -19.62 -11.58
N PRO A 127 30.00 -18.95 -10.87
CA PRO A 127 30.94 -19.64 -10.00
C PRO A 127 30.23 -20.49 -8.94
N LEU A 128 30.62 -21.75 -8.76
CA LEU A 128 29.94 -22.70 -7.86
C LEU A 128 29.83 -22.17 -6.41
N GLU A 129 30.85 -21.48 -5.94
CA GLU A 129 30.91 -20.87 -4.61
C GLU A 129 29.83 -19.80 -4.38
N ARG A 130 29.32 -19.20 -5.45
CA ARG A 130 28.32 -18.12 -5.44
C ARG A 130 26.94 -18.58 -5.88
N LEU A 131 26.82 -19.84 -6.29
CA LEU A 131 25.62 -20.36 -6.90
C LEU A 131 24.42 -20.24 -5.96
N GLN A 132 24.60 -20.57 -4.68
CA GLN A 132 23.51 -20.46 -3.70
C GLN A 132 23.09 -19.01 -3.48
N ASP A 133 24.06 -18.10 -3.27
CA ASP A 133 23.76 -16.67 -3.07
C ASP A 133 23.05 -16.08 -4.29
N TRP A 134 23.48 -16.47 -5.50
CA TRP A 134 22.86 -16.04 -6.74
C TRP A 134 21.44 -16.59 -6.88
N ARG A 135 21.21 -17.87 -6.56
CA ARG A 135 19.87 -18.49 -6.61
C ARG A 135 18.91 -17.81 -5.63
N ASP A 136 19.36 -17.59 -4.40
CA ASP A 136 18.56 -16.92 -3.37
C ASP A 136 18.20 -15.50 -3.81
N LEU A 137 19.17 -14.77 -4.37
CA LEU A 137 18.94 -13.43 -4.89
C LEU A 137 17.99 -13.43 -6.10
N CYS A 138 18.11 -14.41 -7.00
CA CYS A 138 17.24 -14.53 -8.17
C CYS A 138 15.78 -14.76 -7.75
N GLY A 139 15.54 -15.66 -6.79
CA GLY A 139 14.20 -15.88 -6.23
C GLY A 139 13.60 -14.60 -5.62
N ARG A 140 14.42 -13.81 -4.94
CA ARG A 140 14.00 -12.53 -4.35
C ARG A 140 13.65 -11.48 -5.41
N VAL A 141 14.46 -11.35 -6.45
CA VAL A 141 14.19 -10.42 -7.57
C VAL A 141 12.90 -10.84 -8.30
N SER A 142 12.74 -12.12 -8.60
CA SER A 142 11.53 -12.66 -9.22
C SER A 142 10.28 -12.41 -8.36
N TYR A 143 10.38 -12.54 -7.04
CA TYR A 143 9.29 -12.20 -6.14
C TYR A 143 8.90 -10.71 -6.22
N LEU A 144 9.87 -9.80 -6.27
CA LEU A 144 9.59 -8.37 -6.41
C LEU A 144 8.96 -8.04 -7.77
N GLU A 145 9.34 -8.74 -8.84
CA GLU A 145 8.73 -8.60 -10.16
C GLU A 145 7.26 -9.02 -10.16
N LEU A 146 6.94 -10.14 -9.51
CA LEU A 146 5.56 -10.59 -9.31
C LEU A 146 4.77 -9.57 -8.49
N LEU A 147 5.32 -9.13 -7.37
CA LEU A 147 4.68 -8.13 -6.50
C LEU A 147 4.40 -6.81 -7.24
N ARG A 148 5.35 -6.36 -8.08
CA ARG A 148 5.21 -5.15 -8.91
C ARG A 148 4.10 -5.28 -9.96
N ALA A 149 3.84 -6.50 -10.44
CA ALA A 149 2.76 -6.77 -11.40
C ALA A 149 1.38 -6.88 -10.72
N GLU A 150 1.33 -7.25 -9.44
CA GLU A 150 0.10 -7.35 -8.64
C GLU A 150 -0.44 -5.99 -8.17
N ILE A 151 0.46 -5.04 -7.87
CA ILE A 151 0.14 -3.64 -7.49
C ILE A 151 -0.16 -2.83 -8.73
#